data_AF-A0A9P7Y088-F1
#
_entry.id   AF-A0A9P7Y088-F1
#
_cell.length_a   1.000
_cell.length_b   1.000
_cell.length_c   1.000
_cell.angle_alpha   90.00
_cell.angle_beta   90.00
_cell.angle_gamma   90.00
#
_symmetry.space_group_name_H-M   'P 1'
#
loop_
_entity.id
_entity.type
_entity.pdbx_description
1 polymer ?
#
loop_
_entity_poly.entity_id
_entity_poly.type
_entity_poly.pdbx_seq_one_letter_code
_entity_poly.pdbx_strand_id
1 'polypeptide(L)'
;MAQPVRSVDRRFTTTAFEIPGYFVAQAHGVVRGITVRNPNAGKAFVGAWASLAGGESSTYIEMAEKARERAFLRMLEHAAAAGGNGMMFCSPSLVSSLPDKRLFRMTEVMAYGTAVTLVPLQQQQQQPIMQQQQQPIMQQQQQPIMQQQQQPIMQQPLQQPMYSPVSSPYGQPQHQQFSPALPPKN
;
A
#
# COMPACT_ATOMS: atom_id res chain seq x y z
N MET A 1 -15.05 33.60 -1.85
CA MET A 1 -15.41 32.48 -2.74
C MET A 1 -15.15 31.18 -1.99
N ALA A 2 -16.13 30.29 -1.88
CA ALA A 2 -15.93 28.98 -1.25
C ALA A 2 -15.09 28.11 -2.20
N GLN A 3 -13.94 27.61 -1.73
CA GLN A 3 -13.14 26.64 -2.49
C GLN A 3 -14.01 25.39 -2.75
N PRO A 4 -13.89 24.72 -3.91
CA PRO A 4 -14.57 23.44 -4.12
C PRO A 4 -14.13 22.48 -3.02
N VAL A 5 -15.11 21.91 -2.29
CA VAL A 5 -14.81 20.95 -1.22
C VAL A 5 -14.19 19.72 -1.86
N ARG A 6 -12.89 19.56 -1.72
CA ARG A 6 -12.18 18.36 -2.15
C ARG A 6 -12.61 17.19 -1.25
N SER A 7 -12.91 16.04 -1.83
CA SER A 7 -13.22 14.81 -1.10
C SER A 7 -12.35 13.65 -1.59
N VAL A 8 -11.99 12.75 -0.69
CA VAL A 8 -11.33 11.48 -1.05
C VAL A 8 -12.27 10.62 -1.90
N ASP A 9 -11.74 9.91 -2.90
CA ASP A 9 -12.51 8.97 -3.71
C ASP A 9 -12.86 7.73 -2.87
N ARG A 10 -14.12 7.30 -2.93
CA ARG A 10 -14.66 6.16 -2.17
C ARG A 10 -13.90 4.87 -2.42
N ARG A 11 -13.36 4.68 -3.63
CA ARG A 11 -12.59 3.47 -4.01
C ARG A 11 -11.30 3.31 -3.22
N PHE A 12 -10.80 4.41 -2.63
CA PHE A 12 -9.62 4.43 -1.78
C PHE A 12 -9.96 4.43 -0.28
N THR A 13 -11.12 3.87 0.07
CA THR A 13 -11.54 3.69 1.46
C THR A 13 -11.71 2.21 1.76
N THR A 14 -11.16 1.74 2.88
CA THR A 14 -11.29 0.35 3.31
C THR A 14 -11.45 0.25 4.83
N THR A 15 -12.10 -0.82 5.27
CA THR A 15 -12.12 -1.24 6.67
C THR A 15 -10.91 -2.11 7.02
N ALA A 16 -10.18 -2.61 6.01
CA ALA A 16 -8.94 -3.35 6.17
C ALA A 16 -7.75 -2.43 6.50
N PHE A 17 -6.58 -3.05 6.68
CA PHE A 17 -5.32 -2.36 6.96
C PHE A 17 -4.54 -1.99 5.70
N GLU A 18 -4.95 -2.47 4.53
CA GLU A 18 -4.28 -2.25 3.25
C GLU A 18 -5.27 -2.13 2.09
N ILE A 19 -4.81 -1.52 0.99
CA ILE A 19 -5.53 -1.42 -0.27
C ILE A 19 -4.65 -2.10 -1.32
N PRO A 20 -5.11 -3.22 -1.93
CA PRO A 20 -4.31 -3.95 -2.91
C PRO A 20 -3.81 -3.07 -4.05
N GLY A 21 -2.53 -3.22 -4.39
CA GLY A 21 -1.89 -2.41 -5.43
C GLY A 21 -1.46 -1.01 -4.99
N TYR A 22 -1.61 -0.65 -3.72
CA TYR A 22 -1.16 0.62 -3.15
C TYR A 22 -0.36 0.39 -1.87
N PHE A 23 0.57 1.29 -1.58
CA PHE A 23 1.19 1.40 -0.26
C PHE A 23 0.86 2.74 0.38
N VAL A 24 0.86 2.76 1.72
CA VAL A 24 0.65 3.98 2.51
C VAL A 24 1.98 4.71 2.67
N ALA A 25 2.12 5.86 2.03
CA ALA A 25 3.31 6.71 2.12
C ALA A 25 3.33 7.59 3.38
N GLN A 26 2.17 8.04 3.84
CA GLN A 26 2.02 8.87 5.03
C GLN A 26 0.65 8.70 5.67
N ALA A 27 0.58 8.75 7.00
CA ALA A 27 -0.66 8.89 7.75
C ALA A 27 -0.85 10.35 8.19
N HIS A 28 -2.06 10.87 8.03
CA HIS A 28 -2.45 12.24 8.42
C HIS A 28 -3.25 12.29 9.72
N GLY A 29 -3.36 11.15 10.41
CA GLY A 29 -4.08 11.02 11.67
C GLY A 29 -5.56 10.69 11.50
N VAL A 30 -6.28 10.80 12.62
CA VAL A 30 -7.70 10.40 12.72
C VAL A 30 -8.59 11.46 12.07
N VAL A 31 -9.49 11.01 11.21
CA VAL A 31 -10.55 11.85 10.66
C VAL A 31 -11.92 11.24 10.95
N ARG A 32 -12.92 12.11 10.94
CA ARG A 32 -14.29 11.79 11.35
C ARG A 32 -15.32 12.57 10.55
N GLY A 33 -16.49 11.97 10.41
CA GLY A 33 -17.71 12.62 9.97
C GLY A 33 -18.86 12.25 10.90
N ILE A 34 -19.62 13.26 11.35
CA ILE A 34 -20.79 13.07 12.21
C ILE A 34 -22.01 13.66 11.52
N THR A 35 -23.15 12.99 11.66
CA THR A 35 -24.45 13.58 11.35
C THR A 35 -25.46 13.21 12.41
N VAL A 36 -26.36 14.15 12.63
CA VAL A 36 -27.49 13.99 13.53
C VAL A 36 -28.73 14.31 12.71
N ARG A 37 -29.69 13.38 12.66
CA ARG A 37 -30.95 13.59 11.95
C ARG A 37 -32.13 13.35 12.88
N ASN A 38 -33.10 14.27 12.78
CA ASN A 38 -34.43 14.11 13.34
C ASN A 38 -35.38 13.67 12.22
N PRO A 39 -36.28 12.72 12.46
CA PRO A 39 -37.41 12.49 11.58
C PRO A 39 -38.30 13.73 11.57
N ASN A 40 -38.81 14.10 10.40
CA ASN A 40 -39.85 15.13 10.32
C ASN A 40 -41.17 14.60 10.91
N ALA A 41 -42.09 15.49 11.27
CA ALA A 41 -43.31 15.14 12.01
C ALA A 41 -44.15 14.02 11.34
N GLY A 42 -44.23 14.02 10.00
CA GLY A 42 -44.92 12.97 9.25
C GLY A 42 -44.24 11.61 9.33
N LYS A 43 -42.90 11.54 9.14
CA LYS A 43 -42.14 10.30 9.29
C LYS A 43 -42.13 9.79 10.73
N ALA A 44 -42.19 10.69 11.71
CA ALA A 44 -42.31 10.33 13.12
C ALA A 44 -43.66 9.64 13.41
N PHE A 45 -44.77 10.12 12.85
CA PHE A 45 -46.10 9.52 13.00
C PHE A 45 -46.21 8.14 12.34
N VAL A 46 -45.77 8.02 11.09
CA VAL A 46 -45.74 6.73 10.36
C VAL A 46 -44.81 5.74 11.04
N GLY A 47 -43.63 6.20 11.47
CA GLY A 47 -42.68 5.37 12.21
C GLY A 47 -43.21 4.91 13.57
N ALA A 48 -43.99 5.74 14.27
CA ALA A 48 -44.63 5.37 15.52
C ALA A 48 -45.69 4.27 15.31
N TRP A 49 -46.55 4.42 14.29
CA TRP A 49 -47.55 3.41 13.95
C TRP A 49 -46.92 2.08 13.53
N ALA A 50 -45.88 2.11 12.69
CA ALA A 50 -45.14 0.92 12.28
C ALA A 50 -44.41 0.25 13.47
N SER A 51 -43.91 1.03 14.43
CA SER A 51 -43.25 0.48 15.63
C SER A 51 -44.24 -0.22 16.56
N LEU A 52 -45.50 0.24 16.63
CA LEU A 52 -46.56 -0.40 17.42
C LEU A 52 -47.06 -1.72 16.81
N ALA A 53 -47.06 -1.81 15.48
CA ALA A 53 -47.41 -3.04 14.76
C ALA A 53 -46.31 -4.12 14.86
N GLY A 54 -45.08 -3.72 15.22
CA GLY A 54 -43.90 -4.60 15.22
C GLY A 54 -43.34 -4.84 13.80
N GLY A 55 -42.03 -5.10 13.70
CA GLY A 55 -41.33 -5.35 12.44
C GLY A 55 -40.33 -4.25 12.04
N GLU A 56 -39.71 -4.40 10.87
CA GLU A 56 -38.78 -3.43 10.31
C GLU A 56 -39.52 -2.16 9.83
N SER A 57 -38.99 -0.99 10.19
CA SER A 57 -39.53 0.27 9.69
C SER A 57 -38.70 0.79 8.53
N SER A 58 -39.24 0.65 7.31
CA SER A 58 -38.65 1.18 6.08
C SER A 58 -38.28 2.67 6.18
N THR A 59 -39.08 3.46 6.91
CA THR A 59 -38.84 4.89 7.12
C THR A 59 -37.63 5.15 8.01
N TYR A 60 -37.47 4.40 9.10
CA TYR A 60 -36.28 4.51 9.96
C TYR A 60 -35.03 3.95 9.26
N ILE A 61 -35.16 2.87 8.47
CA ILE A 61 -34.07 2.32 7.65
C ILE A 61 -33.58 3.38 6.65
N GLU A 62 -34.47 3.98 5.86
CA GLU A 62 -34.13 5.03 4.89
C GLU A 62 -33.41 6.21 5.57
N MET A 63 -33.88 6.61 6.75
CA MET A 63 -33.25 7.70 7.51
C MET A 63 -31.86 7.32 8.01
N ALA A 64 -31.67 6.09 8.50
CA ALA A 64 -30.39 5.56 8.94
C ALA A 64 -29.39 5.47 7.77
N GLU A 65 -29.80 4.98 6.60
CA GLU A 65 -28.94 4.93 5.40
C GLU A 65 -28.48 6.33 5.00
N LYS A 66 -29.41 7.29 4.91
CA LYS A 66 -29.09 8.69 4.61
C LYS A 66 -28.18 9.34 5.65
N ALA A 67 -28.27 8.91 6.91
CA ALA A 67 -27.38 9.37 7.96
C ALA A 67 -25.97 8.75 7.81
N ARG A 68 -25.85 7.45 7.57
CA ARG A 68 -24.56 6.78 7.31
C ARG A 68 -23.85 7.39 6.11
N GLU A 69 -24.56 7.56 5.01
CA GLU A 69 -24.03 8.16 3.79
C GLU A 69 -23.51 9.58 4.04
N ARG A 70 -24.24 10.40 4.80
CA ARG A 70 -23.80 11.77 5.08
C ARG A 70 -22.60 11.82 6.03
N ALA A 71 -22.58 10.98 7.05
CA ALA A 71 -21.42 10.85 7.95
C ALA A 71 -20.18 10.40 7.17
N PHE A 72 -20.33 9.41 6.29
CA PHE A 72 -19.25 8.91 5.44
C PHE A 72 -18.71 10.01 4.52
N LEU A 73 -19.57 10.74 3.80
CA LEU A 73 -19.15 11.86 2.95
C LEU A 73 -18.37 12.92 3.72
N ARG A 74 -18.85 13.33 4.90
CA ARG A 74 -18.14 14.29 5.76
C ARG A 74 -16.77 13.78 6.20
N MET A 75 -16.64 12.48 6.44
CA MET A 75 -15.35 11.86 6.76
C MET A 75 -14.39 11.93 5.57
N LEU A 76 -14.85 11.70 4.33
CA LEU A 76 -14.02 11.84 3.12
C LEU A 76 -13.61 13.29 2.83
N GLU A 77 -14.52 14.24 3.08
CA GLU A 77 -14.24 15.68 3.01
C GLU A 77 -13.14 16.06 4.02
N HIS A 78 -13.26 15.58 5.27
CA HIS A 78 -12.27 15.81 6.32
C HIS A 78 -10.91 15.13 6.00
N ALA A 79 -10.93 13.93 5.42
CA ALA A 79 -9.72 13.24 4.96
C ALA A 79 -8.96 14.04 3.89
N ALA A 80 -9.69 14.57 2.91
CA ALA A 80 -9.10 15.41 1.88
C ALA A 80 -8.58 16.74 2.43
N ALA A 81 -9.29 17.34 3.39
CA ALA A 81 -8.85 18.54 4.09
C ALA A 81 -7.57 18.30 4.91
N ALA A 82 -7.39 17.10 5.45
CA ALA A 82 -6.16 16.68 6.13
C ALA A 82 -4.99 16.39 5.17
N GLY A 83 -5.21 16.44 3.85
CA GLY A 83 -4.19 16.16 2.83
C GLY A 83 -4.10 14.69 2.39
N GLY A 84 -5.01 13.83 2.87
CA GLY A 84 -5.12 12.44 2.44
C GLY A 84 -5.78 12.27 1.07
N ASN A 85 -5.42 11.19 0.38
CA ASN A 85 -6.11 10.71 -0.83
C ASN A 85 -6.75 9.32 -0.62
N GLY A 86 -6.69 8.78 0.60
CA GLY A 86 -7.27 7.51 0.98
C GLY A 86 -7.64 7.45 2.46
N MET A 87 -8.38 6.41 2.82
CA MET A 87 -8.92 6.17 4.16
C MET A 87 -8.73 4.71 4.57
N MET A 88 -8.04 4.50 5.69
CA MET A 88 -7.82 3.19 6.29
C MET A 88 -8.64 3.02 7.57
N PHE A 89 -8.95 1.78 7.91
CA PHE A 89 -9.65 1.40 9.14
C PHE A 89 -10.96 2.21 9.36
N CYS A 90 -11.74 2.36 8.30
CA CYS A 90 -13.03 3.03 8.39
C CYS A 90 -14.00 2.17 9.24
N SER A 91 -14.47 2.69 10.37
CA SER A 91 -15.52 2.06 11.17
C SER A 91 -16.76 2.97 11.22
N PRO A 92 -17.89 2.54 10.65
CA PRO A 92 -19.16 3.21 10.89
C PRO A 92 -19.66 2.87 12.29
N SER A 93 -19.63 3.84 13.21
CA SER A 93 -20.27 3.74 14.52
C SER A 93 -21.66 4.36 14.48
N LEU A 94 -22.68 3.52 14.62
CA LEU A 94 -24.02 4.00 14.93
C LEU A 94 -24.09 4.29 16.44
N VAL A 95 -24.27 5.56 16.81
CA VAL A 95 -24.65 5.93 18.17
C VAL A 95 -26.10 6.38 18.10
N SER A 96 -27.06 5.45 18.17
CA SER A 96 -28.45 5.85 18.38
C SER A 96 -28.54 6.43 19.79
N SER A 97 -28.63 7.76 19.90
CA SER A 97 -28.53 8.45 21.18
C SER A 97 -29.60 7.97 22.17
N LEU A 98 -29.09 7.34 23.23
CA LEU A 98 -29.45 7.47 24.65
C LEU A 98 -30.83 6.96 25.12
N PRO A 99 -30.87 6.10 26.17
CA PRO A 99 -32.10 5.49 26.70
C PRO A 99 -33.07 6.46 27.41
N ASP A 100 -32.76 7.76 27.51
CA ASP A 100 -33.38 8.64 28.50
C ASP A 100 -34.14 9.87 27.95
N LYS A 101 -34.66 9.85 26.72
CA LYS A 101 -35.57 10.90 26.24
C LYS A 101 -36.77 10.35 25.48
N ARG A 102 -37.86 10.11 26.22
CA ARG A 102 -39.18 9.62 25.78
C ARG A 102 -39.94 10.51 24.77
N LEU A 103 -39.30 11.49 24.12
CA LEU A 103 -40.03 12.46 23.29
C LEU A 103 -39.43 12.71 21.89
N PHE A 104 -38.15 12.40 21.63
CA PHE A 104 -37.56 12.60 20.31
C PHE A 104 -36.59 11.48 19.94
N ARG A 105 -36.98 10.63 18.98
CA ARG A 105 -36.12 9.59 18.39
C ARG A 105 -35.15 10.25 17.41
N MET A 106 -33.96 10.59 17.88
CA MET A 106 -32.88 11.13 17.05
C MET A 106 -31.96 10.00 16.59
N THR A 107 -31.49 10.06 15.34
CA THR A 107 -30.48 9.14 14.84
C THR A 107 -29.17 9.89 14.66
N GLU A 108 -28.22 9.57 15.52
CA GLU A 108 -26.84 10.03 15.43
C GLU A 108 -25.98 8.93 14.80
N VAL A 109 -25.16 9.33 13.83
CA VAL A 109 -24.27 8.42 13.11
C VAL A 109 -22.91 9.09 12.99
N MET A 110 -21.87 8.33 13.31
CA MET A 110 -20.48 8.73 13.20
C MET A 110 -19.72 7.74 12.32
N ALA A 111 -18.87 8.25 11.45
CA ALA A 111 -17.86 7.47 10.74
C ALA A 111 -16.49 8.03 11.11
N TYR A 112 -15.52 7.15 11.36
CA TYR A 112 -14.14 7.54 11.62
C TYR A 112 -13.16 6.56 10.98
N GLY A 113 -11.93 7.03 10.81
CA GLY A 113 -10.81 6.22 10.32
C GLY A 113 -9.53 7.04 10.29
N THR A 114 -8.52 6.55 9.59
CA THR A 114 -7.23 7.22 9.43
C THR A 114 -7.08 7.73 8.00
N ALA A 115 -6.85 9.03 7.85
CA ALA A 115 -6.53 9.62 6.54
C ALA A 115 -5.09 9.27 6.16
N VAL A 116 -4.88 8.86 4.91
CA VAL A 116 -3.57 8.41 4.41
C VAL A 116 -3.27 8.98 3.02
N THR A 117 -1.99 9.00 2.68
CA THR A 117 -1.52 9.14 1.30
C THR A 117 -1.16 7.77 0.73
N LEU A 118 -1.92 7.32 -0.26
CA LEU A 118 -1.72 6.11 -1.04
C LEU A 118 -0.89 6.41 -2.29
N VAL A 119 0.05 5.53 -2.59
CA VAL A 119 0.87 5.54 -3.80
C VAL A 119 0.77 4.17 -4.46
N PRO A 120 0.53 4.08 -5.78
CA PRO A 120 0.42 2.80 -6.47
C PRO A 120 1.75 2.04 -6.44
N LEU A 121 1.68 0.73 -6.20
CA LEU A 121 2.81 -0.18 -6.34
C LEU A 121 3.13 -0.32 -7.83
N GLN A 122 4.33 0.06 -8.26
CA GLN A 122 4.79 -0.22 -9.62
C GLN A 122 4.91 -1.74 -9.77
N GLN A 123 4.06 -2.32 -10.63
CA GLN A 123 4.29 -3.68 -11.10
C GLN A 123 5.57 -3.65 -11.93
N GLN A 124 6.64 -4.26 -11.44
CA GLN A 124 7.80 -4.55 -12.28
C GLN A 124 7.29 -5.34 -13.48
N GLN A 125 7.23 -4.70 -14.65
CA GLN A 125 7.05 -5.40 -15.90
C GLN A 125 8.22 -6.37 -16.00
N GLN A 126 7.98 -7.66 -15.74
CA GLN A 126 8.88 -8.73 -16.12
C GLN A 126 8.96 -8.69 -17.65
N GLN A 127 9.88 -7.88 -18.17
CA GLN A 127 10.26 -7.97 -19.57
C GLN A 127 10.81 -9.39 -19.77
N PRO A 128 10.31 -10.17 -20.73
CA PRO A 128 10.89 -11.47 -21.02
C PRO A 128 12.30 -11.23 -21.57
N ILE A 129 13.30 -11.44 -20.71
CA ILE A 129 14.74 -11.44 -21.05
C ILE A 129 15.05 -12.51 -22.14
N MET A 130 14.08 -13.36 -22.47
CA MET A 130 14.22 -14.49 -23.39
C MET A 130 14.38 -14.13 -24.88
N GLN A 131 14.01 -12.93 -25.34
CA GLN A 131 14.15 -12.58 -26.77
C GLN A 131 15.51 -11.99 -27.16
N GLN A 132 16.33 -11.56 -26.19
CA GLN A 132 17.62 -10.89 -26.50
C GLN A 132 18.82 -11.85 -26.58
N GLN A 133 18.64 -13.14 -26.24
CA GLN A 133 19.73 -14.12 -26.24
C GLN A 133 19.76 -15.05 -27.46
N GLN A 134 18.81 -14.96 -28.41
CA GLN A 134 18.69 -15.95 -29.49
C GLN A 134 19.14 -15.51 -30.90
N GLN A 135 19.59 -14.29 -31.15
CA GLN A 135 20.27 -13.97 -32.43
C GLN A 135 21.39 -12.94 -32.22
N PRO A 136 22.65 -13.16 -32.71
CA PRO A 136 23.03 -13.95 -33.88
C PRO A 136 24.24 -14.90 -33.65
N ILE A 137 24.00 -16.19 -33.34
CA ILE A 137 25.06 -17.22 -33.48
C ILE A 137 25.16 -17.71 -34.94
N MET A 138 24.07 -17.56 -35.72
CA MET A 138 24.01 -18.05 -37.12
C MET A 138 24.85 -17.22 -38.11
N GLN A 139 25.12 -15.93 -37.85
CA GLN A 139 25.92 -15.11 -38.77
C GLN A 139 27.43 -15.34 -38.63
N GLN A 140 27.91 -15.93 -37.52
CA GLN A 140 29.34 -16.14 -37.29
C GLN A 140 29.87 -17.43 -37.93
N GLN A 141 29.00 -18.35 -38.34
CA GLN A 141 29.38 -19.62 -38.98
C GLN A 141 29.50 -19.57 -40.51
N GLN A 142 29.22 -18.42 -41.16
CA GLN A 142 29.32 -18.28 -42.62
C GLN A 142 30.50 -17.43 -43.12
N GLN A 143 31.47 -17.07 -42.27
CA GLN A 143 32.71 -16.50 -42.81
C GLN A 143 33.54 -17.59 -43.51
N PRO A 144 33.92 -17.39 -44.78
CA PRO A 144 34.36 -18.48 -45.65
C PRO A 144 35.75 -18.99 -45.30
N ILE A 145 35.88 -20.31 -45.31
CA ILE A 145 37.08 -21.15 -45.15
C ILE A 145 38.17 -20.84 -46.22
N MET A 146 37.94 -19.88 -47.12
CA MET A 146 38.81 -19.58 -48.27
C MET A 146 40.12 -18.85 -47.92
N GLN A 147 40.25 -18.23 -46.74
CA GLN A 147 41.49 -17.52 -46.39
C GLN A 147 42.60 -18.41 -45.80
N GLN A 148 42.33 -19.67 -45.48
CA GLN A 148 43.30 -20.53 -44.77
C GLN A 148 44.23 -21.33 -45.70
N GLN A 149 44.07 -21.25 -47.03
CA GLN A 149 44.87 -22.01 -47.99
C GLN A 149 46.11 -21.27 -48.56
N GLN A 150 46.48 -20.10 -48.04
CA GLN A 150 47.62 -19.31 -48.56
C GLN A 150 48.72 -18.93 -47.56
N GLN A 151 48.82 -19.55 -46.38
CA GLN A 151 50.00 -19.30 -45.52
C GLN A 151 51.16 -20.26 -45.85
N PRO A 152 52.36 -19.74 -46.21
CA PRO A 152 53.54 -20.57 -46.41
C PRO A 152 54.06 -21.11 -45.07
N ILE A 153 54.49 -22.37 -45.08
CA ILE A 153 55.03 -23.10 -43.93
C ILE A 153 56.37 -22.48 -43.53
N MET A 154 56.38 -21.59 -42.53
CA MET A 154 57.61 -21.20 -41.84
C MET A 154 57.77 -22.06 -40.59
N GLN A 155 58.88 -22.80 -40.54
CA GLN A 155 59.27 -23.70 -39.47
C GLN A 155 59.45 -22.92 -38.15
N GLN A 156 58.81 -23.37 -37.06
CA GLN A 156 59.10 -22.87 -35.71
C GLN A 156 60.24 -23.68 -35.07
N PRO A 157 61.26 -23.03 -34.48
CA PRO A 157 62.25 -23.72 -33.67
C PRO A 157 61.69 -24.11 -32.29
N LEU A 158 61.94 -25.36 -31.89
CA LEU A 158 61.62 -25.94 -30.59
C LEU A 158 62.21 -25.11 -29.44
N GLN A 159 61.36 -24.43 -28.66
CA GLN A 159 61.76 -23.83 -27.38
C GLN A 159 61.18 -24.65 -26.22
N GLN A 160 62.08 -25.16 -25.37
CA GLN A 160 61.80 -26.07 -24.26
C GLN A 160 61.18 -25.33 -23.05
N PRO A 161 60.39 -26.02 -22.21
CA PRO A 161 59.71 -25.40 -21.07
C PRO A 161 60.66 -25.16 -19.88
N MET A 162 60.81 -23.90 -19.47
CA MET A 162 61.51 -23.53 -18.23
C MET A 162 60.50 -23.43 -17.07
N TYR A 163 60.58 -24.38 -16.14
CA TYR A 163 59.82 -24.40 -14.89
C TYR A 163 60.22 -23.22 -13.98
N SER A 164 59.22 -22.53 -13.41
CA SER A 164 59.41 -21.60 -12.29
C SER A 164 58.88 -22.26 -11.01
N PRO A 165 59.66 -22.36 -9.91
CA PRO A 165 59.17 -22.96 -8.68
C PRO A 165 58.25 -22.02 -7.89
N VAL A 166 57.14 -22.59 -7.41
CA VAL A 166 56.16 -22.04 -6.47
C VAL A 166 56.80 -21.95 -5.08
N SER A 167 56.74 -20.78 -4.43
CA SER A 167 57.00 -20.63 -2.99
C SER A 167 55.71 -20.26 -2.24
N SER A 168 55.54 -20.96 -1.11
CA SER A 168 54.31 -21.29 -0.36
C SER A 168 53.68 -20.15 0.48
N PRO A 169 52.43 -20.30 0.99
CA PRO A 169 51.64 -19.28 1.67
C PRO A 169 51.44 -19.57 3.17
N TYR A 170 52.17 -18.93 4.10
CA TYR A 170 51.81 -18.91 5.55
C TYR A 170 52.47 -17.70 6.22
N GLY A 171 51.75 -17.05 7.15
CA GLY A 171 52.15 -15.82 7.81
C GLY A 171 52.34 -15.91 9.34
N GLN A 172 52.47 -14.70 9.92
CA GLN A 172 52.40 -14.30 11.34
C GLN A 172 53.66 -14.58 12.20
N PRO A 173 53.90 -13.86 13.35
CA PRO A 173 53.04 -12.88 14.02
C PRO A 173 53.73 -11.56 14.44
N GLN A 174 52.96 -10.49 14.65
CA GLN A 174 53.40 -9.40 15.55
C GLN A 174 52.38 -9.21 16.68
N HIS A 175 52.94 -9.19 17.88
CA HIS A 175 52.29 -9.18 19.18
C HIS A 175 51.50 -7.89 19.40
N GLN A 176 50.22 -7.99 19.79
CA GLN A 176 49.57 -6.93 20.57
C GLN A 176 48.74 -7.53 21.72
N GLN A 177 49.40 -7.43 22.87
CA GLN A 177 48.99 -7.45 24.27
C GLN A 177 47.49 -7.41 24.58
N PHE A 178 47.01 -8.48 25.23
CA PHE A 178 45.77 -8.49 25.99
C PHE A 178 45.90 -7.63 27.26
N SER A 179 44.84 -6.93 27.65
CA SER A 179 44.60 -6.48 29.02
C SER A 179 43.13 -6.77 29.40
N PRO A 180 42.83 -7.27 30.62
CA PRO A 180 41.51 -7.82 30.94
C PRO A 180 40.60 -6.91 31.81
N ALA A 181 39.28 -7.13 31.65
CA ALA A 181 38.17 -7.03 32.63
C ALA A 181 37.76 -5.63 33.17
N LEU A 182 36.51 -5.28 33.51
CA LEU A 182 35.17 -5.91 33.67
C LEU A 182 34.10 -4.76 33.70
N PRO A 183 32.79 -5.03 33.54
CA PRO A 183 31.74 -4.00 33.59
C PRO A 183 31.06 -3.89 34.98
N PRO A 184 30.47 -2.73 35.34
CA PRO A 184 29.41 -2.68 36.34
C PRO A 184 28.01 -2.42 35.73
N LYS A 185 27.03 -3.03 36.40
CA LYS A 185 25.60 -3.05 36.15
C LYS A 185 24.93 -1.72 36.53
N ASN A 186 23.93 -1.29 35.77
CA ASN A 186 22.65 -0.75 36.24
C ASN A 186 21.64 -0.72 35.09
#